data_AF-S2ZND6-F1
#
_entry.id   AF-S2ZND6-F1
#
_cell.length_a   1.000
_cell.length_b   1.000
_cell.length_c   1.000
_cell.angle_alpha   90.00
_cell.angle_beta   90.00
_cell.angle_gamma   90.00
#
_symmetry.space_group_name_H-M   'P 1'
#
loop_
_entity.id
_entity.type
_entity.pdbx_description
1 polymer ?
#
loop_
_entity_poly.entity_id
_entity_poly.type
_entity_poly.pdbx_seq_one_letter_code
_entity_poly.pdbx_strand_id
1 'polypeptide(L)'
;MPEIDTKHWNMKIVLPVVCVLALVVGVLLGHYLPVGGSTGIGKTVVSEGELDTNIGSYTIDGKTENITVRQVLEASTGVEAAKQKDGSYAVPAMEKVVGYARNKVILKEAEKAGFSASDDDVSEYAKTNLKTDDYEAIGKQYGFSADATKELLRQAVTIEKYRNSVVTTKVPELPTAPQAPSDGNKETTSEEYAKYIISLAGNEWDAEKNTWASTDGAYYQALNGYSISNDSASYEAALAAYNVAGGNYKQVATQAAAEWREIVNKVLDKASVTAYSMAL
;
A
#
# COMPACT_ATOMS: atom_id res chain seq x y z
N MET A 1 24.35 26.81 -9.41
CA MET A 1 23.09 26.39 -8.78
C MET A 1 22.10 26.11 -9.87
N PRO A 2 21.68 24.86 -10.10
CA PRO A 2 20.49 24.59 -10.86
C PRO A 2 19.29 24.57 -9.90
N GLU A 3 18.37 25.47 -10.17
CA GLU A 3 17.04 25.58 -9.58
C GLU A 3 16.24 24.34 -9.99
N ILE A 4 15.89 23.47 -9.03
CA ILE A 4 15.06 22.30 -9.31
C ILE A 4 13.61 22.79 -9.32
N ASP A 5 13.03 22.82 -10.53
CA ASP A 5 11.63 23.12 -10.79
C ASP A 5 10.72 22.12 -10.05
N THR A 6 10.04 22.61 -9.02
CA THR A 6 9.13 21.84 -8.17
C THR A 6 7.72 21.65 -8.78
N LYS A 7 7.47 22.04 -10.04
CA LYS A 7 6.08 22.23 -10.52
C LYS A 7 5.44 21.08 -11.31
N HIS A 8 6.11 19.95 -11.48
CA HIS A 8 5.46 18.75 -12.04
C HIS A 8 5.69 17.52 -11.15
N TRP A 9 5.05 17.52 -9.98
CA TRP A 9 4.88 16.32 -9.19
C TRP A 9 4.05 15.31 -9.98
N ASN A 10 4.73 14.30 -10.53
CA ASN A 10 4.07 13.23 -11.26
C ASN A 10 3.29 12.39 -10.22
N MET A 11 2.01 12.68 -10.05
CA MET A 11 1.10 12.06 -9.06
C MET A 11 1.09 10.52 -9.12
N LYS A 12 1.56 9.95 -10.24
CA LYS A 12 1.77 8.51 -10.48
C LYS A 12 2.97 7.89 -9.72
N ILE A 13 3.96 8.68 -9.30
CA ILE A 13 5.14 8.22 -8.54
C ILE A 13 4.91 8.39 -7.03
N VAL A 14 4.15 9.42 -6.64
CA VAL A 14 3.88 9.77 -5.24
C VAL A 14 2.99 8.72 -4.56
N LEU A 15 1.97 8.23 -5.26
CA LEU A 15 1.00 7.27 -4.72
C LEU A 15 1.62 5.90 -4.35
N PRO A 16 2.42 5.23 -5.21
CA PRO A 16 3.03 3.95 -4.88
C PRO A 16 4.11 4.05 -3.78
N VAL A 17 4.90 5.12 -3.70
CA VAL A 17 5.88 5.28 -2.60
C VAL A 17 5.18 5.53 -1.25
N VAL A 18 4.10 6.32 -1.24
CA VAL A 18 3.25 6.47 -0.05
C VAL A 18 2.61 5.14 0.33
N CYS A 19 2.28 4.27 -0.62
CA CYS A 19 1.81 2.90 -0.32
C CYS A 19 2.91 2.03 0.30
N VAL A 20 4.18 2.11 -0.12
CA VAL A 20 5.31 1.40 0.51
C VAL A 20 5.50 1.85 1.96
N LEU A 21 5.52 3.16 2.21
CA LEU A 21 5.61 3.71 3.56
C LEU A 21 4.33 3.44 4.38
N ALA A 22 3.14 3.43 3.77
CA ALA A 22 1.88 3.14 4.47
C ALA A 22 1.71 1.65 4.82
N LEU A 23 2.23 0.74 3.97
CA LEU A 23 2.32 -0.69 4.26
C LEU A 23 3.31 -0.96 5.41
N VAL A 24 4.43 -0.23 5.45
CA VAL A 24 5.45 -0.33 6.51
C VAL A 24 5.04 0.37 7.81
N VAL A 25 4.23 1.43 7.78
CA VAL A 25 3.88 2.23 8.98
C VAL A 25 2.51 1.85 9.58
N GLY A 26 1.76 0.92 8.97
CA GLY A 26 0.53 0.38 9.56
C GLY A 26 -0.54 1.43 9.86
N VAL A 27 -0.61 2.49 9.06
CA VAL A 27 -1.43 3.69 9.37
C VAL A 27 -2.93 3.47 9.16
N LEU A 28 -3.38 2.42 8.45
CA LEU A 28 -4.77 2.33 7.98
C LEU A 28 -5.68 1.31 8.71
N LEU A 29 -5.17 0.62 9.72
CA LEU A 29 -5.90 -0.48 10.36
C LEU A 29 -6.07 -0.19 11.86
N GLY A 30 -7.22 0.41 12.24
CA GLY A 30 -7.55 0.95 13.57
C GLY A 30 -7.73 -0.05 14.71
N HIS A 31 -6.81 -1.01 14.86
CA HIS A 31 -6.65 -1.81 16.07
C HIS A 31 -5.28 -1.50 16.68
N TYR A 32 -5.28 -1.07 17.94
CA TYR A 32 -4.08 -0.68 18.67
C TYR A 32 -3.52 -1.91 19.38
N LEU A 33 -2.22 -2.16 19.23
CA LEU A 33 -1.51 -3.17 20.03
C LEU A 33 -1.68 -2.81 21.52
N PRO A 34 -1.93 -3.80 22.40
CA PRO A 34 -1.94 -3.54 23.84
C PRO A 34 -0.55 -3.04 24.26
N VAL A 35 -0.47 -1.76 24.63
CA VAL A 35 0.75 -1.13 25.15
C VAL A 35 0.83 -1.37 26.65
N GLY A 36 1.73 -2.25 27.07
CA GLY A 36 1.99 -2.52 28.48
C GLY A 36 3.16 -1.69 28.99
N GLY A 37 3.01 -1.00 30.13
CA GLY A 37 4.10 -0.42 30.94
C GLY A 37 4.93 0.71 30.28
N SER A 38 4.91 1.90 30.86
CA SER A 38 5.83 2.98 30.51
C SER A 38 7.04 2.97 31.45
N THR A 39 8.17 2.40 31.02
CA THR A 39 9.46 2.68 31.65
C THR A 39 9.98 4.00 31.11
N GLY A 40 10.37 4.94 31.97
CA GLY A 40 10.88 6.25 31.54
C GLY A 40 12.33 6.16 31.06
N ILE A 41 12.61 6.64 29.84
CA ILE A 41 13.99 6.76 29.33
C ILE A 41 14.69 8.00 29.93
N GLY A 42 13.92 8.96 30.45
CA GLY A 42 14.40 10.18 31.10
C GLY A 42 15.14 11.16 30.17
N LYS A 43 15.19 10.88 28.87
CA LYS A 43 15.88 11.69 27.84
C LYS A 43 14.97 11.87 26.63
N THR A 44 14.98 13.07 26.07
CA THR A 44 14.30 13.42 24.80
C THR A 44 15.26 13.47 23.61
N VAL A 45 16.57 13.43 23.89
CA VAL A 45 17.65 13.50 22.91
C VAL A 45 18.74 12.50 23.32
N VAL A 46 19.33 11.83 22.33
CA VAL A 46 20.45 10.90 22.50
C VAL A 46 21.63 11.33 21.63
N SER A 47 22.85 11.02 22.08
CA SER A 47 24.05 11.15 21.27
C SER A 47 24.20 9.99 20.27
N GLU A 48 25.15 10.11 19.33
CA GLU A 48 25.41 9.06 18.33
C GLU A 48 25.78 7.71 18.95
N GLY A 49 26.55 7.71 20.05
CA GLY A 49 26.89 6.50 20.80
C GLY A 49 25.72 5.91 21.61
N GLU A 50 24.60 6.63 21.71
CA GLU A 50 23.39 6.21 22.41
C GLU A 50 22.25 5.80 21.46
N LEU A 51 22.50 5.75 20.15
CA LEU A 51 21.50 5.31 19.15
C LEU A 51 21.00 3.87 19.38
N ASP A 52 21.79 3.04 20.05
CA ASP A 52 21.40 1.66 20.37
C ASP A 52 20.69 1.55 21.74
N THR A 53 20.29 2.69 22.32
CA THR A 53 19.45 2.75 23.53
C THR A 53 18.10 2.12 23.25
N ASN A 54 17.67 1.25 24.16
CA ASN A 54 16.37 0.60 24.10
C ASN A 54 15.25 1.61 24.40
N ILE A 55 14.29 1.75 23.50
CA ILE A 55 13.14 2.67 23.58
C ILE A 55 11.80 1.94 23.51
N GLY A 56 11.82 0.62 23.40
CA GLY A 56 10.65 -0.22 23.53
C GLY A 56 10.98 -1.69 23.34
N SER A 57 9.96 -2.52 23.33
CA SER A 57 10.08 -3.91 22.93
C SER A 57 8.76 -4.38 22.35
N TYR A 58 8.81 -5.49 21.62
CA TYR A 58 7.63 -6.20 21.22
C TYR A 58 7.82 -7.69 21.49
N THR A 59 6.73 -8.35 21.89
CA THR A 59 6.72 -9.79 22.13
C THR A 59 5.78 -10.44 21.14
N ILE A 60 6.23 -11.51 20.50
CA ILE A 60 5.41 -12.37 19.63
C ILE A 60 5.74 -13.82 19.97
N ASP A 61 4.72 -14.66 20.14
CA ASP A 61 4.87 -16.08 20.51
C ASP A 61 5.78 -16.32 21.73
N GLY A 62 5.71 -15.43 22.73
CA GLY A 62 6.53 -15.49 23.96
C GLY A 62 8.00 -15.09 23.80
N LYS A 63 8.43 -14.63 22.61
CA LYS A 63 9.77 -14.09 22.37
C LYS A 63 9.74 -12.57 22.34
N THR A 64 10.47 -11.95 23.26
CA THR A 64 10.60 -10.49 23.35
C THR A 64 11.83 -10.01 22.59
N GLU A 65 11.65 -8.96 21.78
CA GLU A 65 12.73 -8.23 21.12
C GLU A 65 12.71 -6.76 21.48
N ASN A 66 13.90 -6.22 21.75
CA ASN A 66 14.12 -4.82 22.06
C ASN A 66 14.08 -3.97 20.79
N ILE A 67 13.63 -2.72 20.95
CA ILE A 67 13.53 -1.72 19.89
C ILE A 67 14.46 -0.57 20.25
N THR A 68 15.45 -0.28 19.41
CA THR A 68 16.41 0.82 19.64
C THR A 68 16.01 2.12 18.94
N VAL A 69 16.62 3.25 19.36
CA VAL A 69 16.49 4.53 18.64
C VAL A 69 16.86 4.37 17.17
N ARG A 70 18.02 3.73 16.91
CA ARG A 70 18.54 3.48 15.56
C ARG A 70 17.51 2.80 14.68
N GLN A 71 16.93 1.70 15.15
CA GLN A 71 15.98 0.90 14.39
C GLN A 71 14.74 1.70 13.97
N VAL A 72 14.20 2.53 14.86
CA VAL A 72 13.02 3.35 14.55
C VAL A 72 13.38 4.51 13.63
N LEU A 73 14.57 5.10 13.75
CA LEU A 73 15.05 6.11 12.81
C LEU A 73 15.28 5.53 11.41
N GLU A 74 15.98 4.41 11.30
CA GLU A 74 16.20 3.68 10.04
C GLU A 74 14.90 3.30 9.34
N ALA A 75 13.85 2.97 10.10
CA ALA A 75 12.56 2.61 9.55
C ALA A 75 11.62 3.79 9.25
N SER A 76 11.95 5.02 9.67
CA SER A 76 11.02 6.15 9.55
C SER A 76 11.57 7.36 8.80
N THR A 77 12.81 7.78 9.07
CA THR A 77 13.40 8.99 8.47
C THR A 77 14.82 8.78 7.96
N GLY A 78 15.47 7.69 8.34
CA GLY A 78 16.91 7.49 8.17
C GLY A 78 17.70 8.14 9.30
N VAL A 79 18.80 7.50 9.71
CA VAL A 79 19.65 7.98 10.80
C VAL A 79 20.33 9.30 10.40
N GLU A 80 20.95 9.34 9.22
CA GLU A 80 21.65 10.54 8.74
C GLU A 80 20.71 11.76 8.62
N ALA A 81 19.52 11.56 8.08
CA ALA A 81 18.54 12.65 7.96
C ALA A 81 17.91 13.05 9.31
N ALA A 82 17.93 12.17 10.32
CA ALA A 82 17.48 12.48 11.67
C ALA A 82 18.53 13.23 12.50
N LYS A 83 19.79 13.31 12.04
CA LYS A 83 20.89 13.96 12.75
C LYS A 83 20.66 15.46 12.86
N GLN A 84 20.70 15.97 14.09
CA GLN A 84 20.61 17.40 14.36
C GLN A 84 21.94 18.11 14.09
N LYS A 85 21.91 19.44 14.04
CA LYS A 85 23.09 20.27 13.76
C LYS A 85 24.20 20.11 14.81
N ASP A 86 23.84 19.79 16.05
CA ASP A 86 24.77 19.52 17.14
C ASP A 86 25.25 18.06 17.20
N GLY A 87 24.86 17.24 16.21
CA GLY A 87 25.21 15.81 16.13
C GLY A 87 24.34 14.89 16.99
N SER A 88 23.31 15.43 17.65
CA SER A 88 22.37 14.66 18.46
C SER A 88 21.17 14.13 17.67
N TYR A 89 20.37 13.27 18.29
CA TYR A 89 19.17 12.68 17.69
C TYR A 89 17.99 12.81 18.64
N ALA A 90 16.85 13.27 18.12
CA ALA A 90 15.62 13.24 18.91
C ALA A 90 15.19 11.79 19.14
N VAL A 91 14.80 11.46 20.37
CA VAL A 91 14.20 10.16 20.67
C VAL A 91 12.89 10.03 19.88
N PRO A 92 12.71 8.94 19.11
CA PRO A 92 11.50 8.73 18.33
C PRO A 92 10.23 8.77 19.19
N ALA A 93 9.19 9.44 18.68
CA ALA A 93 7.90 9.49 19.33
C ALA A 93 7.30 8.07 19.48
N MET A 94 6.50 7.87 20.53
CA MET A 94 5.92 6.56 20.87
C MET A 94 5.13 5.95 19.72
N GLU A 95 4.43 6.77 18.95
CA GLU A 95 3.65 6.34 17.78
C GLU A 95 4.54 5.70 16.71
N LYS A 96 5.77 6.20 16.53
CA LYS A 96 6.76 5.61 15.63
C LYS A 96 7.30 4.29 16.16
N VAL A 97 7.50 4.17 17.47
CA VAL A 97 7.91 2.91 18.13
C VAL A 97 6.83 1.85 17.98
N VAL A 98 5.57 2.20 18.22
CA VAL A 98 4.42 1.30 18.05
C VAL A 98 4.24 0.92 16.58
N GLY A 99 4.39 1.88 15.64
CA GLY A 99 4.35 1.61 14.21
C GLY A 99 5.45 0.63 13.76
N TYR A 100 6.68 0.85 14.24
CA TYR A 100 7.81 -0.07 14.00
C TYR A 100 7.52 -1.48 14.53
N ALA A 101 7.07 -1.59 15.77
CA ALA A 101 6.74 -2.87 16.40
C ALA A 101 5.65 -3.61 15.62
N ARG A 102 4.58 -2.90 15.23
CA ARG A 102 3.49 -3.47 14.42
C ARG A 102 4.01 -4.05 13.11
N ASN A 103 4.84 -3.31 12.39
CA ASN A 103 5.42 -3.78 11.14
C ASN A 103 6.27 -5.04 11.34
N LYS A 104 7.11 -5.06 12.38
CA LYS A 104 7.94 -6.23 12.71
C LYS A 104 7.13 -7.46 13.11
N VAL A 105 6.04 -7.28 13.84
CA VAL A 105 5.12 -8.38 14.18
C VAL A 105 4.50 -8.99 12.92
N ILE A 106 4.03 -8.17 11.98
CA ILE A 106 3.44 -8.65 10.71
C ILE A 106 4.51 -9.32 9.83
N LEU A 107 5.70 -8.71 9.72
CA LEU A 107 6.83 -9.27 8.98
C LEU A 107 7.21 -10.66 9.50
N LYS A 108 7.29 -10.82 10.83
CA LYS A 108 7.62 -12.12 11.43
C LYS A 108 6.56 -13.18 11.19
N GLU A 109 5.29 -12.81 11.20
CA GLU A 109 4.24 -13.77 10.83
C GLU A 109 4.37 -14.19 9.36
N ALA A 110 4.69 -13.25 8.46
CA ALA A 110 4.95 -13.54 7.05
C ALA A 110 6.14 -14.50 6.88
N GLU A 111 7.27 -14.22 7.55
CA GLU A 111 8.47 -15.06 7.54
C GLU A 111 8.19 -16.46 8.11
N LYS A 112 7.44 -16.53 9.23
CA LYS A 112 7.01 -17.80 9.83
C LYS A 112 6.08 -18.60 8.93
N ALA A 113 5.25 -17.93 8.14
CA ALA A 113 4.41 -18.55 7.11
C ALA A 113 5.20 -18.95 5.84
N GLY A 114 6.52 -18.71 5.82
CA GLY A 114 7.41 -19.13 4.73
C GLY A 114 7.58 -18.10 3.62
N PHE A 115 7.15 -16.86 3.82
CA PHE A 115 7.31 -15.79 2.84
C PHE A 115 8.64 -15.06 3.04
N SER A 116 9.28 -14.76 1.91
CA SER A 116 10.48 -13.92 1.85
C SER A 116 10.56 -13.25 0.47
N ALA A 117 11.24 -12.12 0.39
CA ALA A 117 11.57 -11.46 -0.87
C ALA A 117 13.05 -11.62 -1.22
N SER A 118 13.31 -12.11 -2.43
CA SER A 118 14.63 -12.12 -3.06
C SER A 118 15.00 -10.73 -3.59
N ASP A 119 16.26 -10.54 -3.98
CA ASP A 119 16.72 -9.29 -4.59
C ASP A 119 16.00 -8.99 -5.91
N ASP A 120 15.68 -10.03 -6.66
CA ASP A 120 14.94 -9.93 -7.92
C ASP A 120 13.51 -9.47 -7.67
N ASP A 121 12.83 -10.03 -6.65
CA ASP A 121 11.48 -9.59 -6.27
C ASP A 121 11.47 -8.10 -5.90
N VAL A 122 12.50 -7.64 -5.17
CA VAL A 122 12.62 -6.25 -4.73
C VAL A 122 12.89 -5.31 -5.92
N SER A 123 13.76 -5.72 -6.85
CA SER A 123 14.03 -4.96 -8.08
C SER A 123 12.79 -4.86 -8.97
N GLU A 124 12.07 -5.97 -9.16
CA GLU A 124 10.84 -6.01 -9.95
C GLU A 124 9.76 -5.12 -9.33
N TYR A 125 9.58 -5.20 -8.01
CA TYR A 125 8.66 -4.34 -7.28
C TYR A 125 9.02 -2.87 -7.47
N ALA A 126 10.30 -2.51 -7.33
CA ALA A 126 10.78 -1.14 -7.49
C ALA A 126 10.59 -0.63 -8.93
N LYS A 127 10.92 -1.42 -9.95
CA LYS A 127 10.67 -1.07 -11.36
C LYS A 127 9.18 -0.88 -11.66
N THR A 128 8.35 -1.78 -11.16
CA THR A 128 6.91 -1.77 -11.43
C THR A 128 6.24 -0.57 -10.78
N ASN A 129 6.51 -0.35 -9.49
CA ASN A 129 5.81 0.65 -8.67
C ASN A 129 6.52 2.01 -8.65
N LEU A 130 7.86 2.02 -8.64
CA LEU A 130 8.69 3.23 -8.49
C LEU A 130 9.36 3.66 -9.79
N LYS A 131 9.25 2.86 -10.87
CA LYS A 131 9.84 3.11 -12.20
C LYS A 131 11.36 3.09 -12.24
N THR A 132 12.01 2.66 -11.16
CA THR A 132 13.46 2.49 -11.06
C THR A 132 13.78 1.47 -9.97
N ASP A 133 14.90 0.76 -10.10
CA ASP A 133 15.53 -0.07 -9.06
C ASP A 133 16.85 0.54 -8.56
N ASP A 134 17.09 1.82 -8.84
CA ASP A 134 18.16 2.60 -8.22
C ASP A 134 17.76 2.96 -6.78
N TYR A 135 18.16 2.11 -5.84
CA TYR A 135 17.86 2.27 -4.41
C TYR A 135 18.50 3.52 -3.79
N GLU A 136 19.61 4.02 -4.33
CA GLU A 136 20.21 5.27 -3.86
C GLU A 136 19.33 6.46 -4.27
N ALA A 137 18.89 6.49 -5.54
CA ALA A 137 17.99 7.52 -6.03
C ALA A 137 16.63 7.49 -5.31
N ILE A 138 16.12 6.30 -4.98
CA ILE A 138 14.91 6.15 -4.17
C ILE A 138 15.17 6.65 -2.74
N GLY A 139 16.21 6.15 -2.08
CA GLY A 139 16.50 6.44 -0.67
C GLY A 139 16.79 7.90 -0.39
N LYS A 140 17.56 8.55 -1.27
CA LYS A 140 17.95 9.95 -1.16
C LYS A 140 16.75 10.91 -1.07
N GLN A 141 15.62 10.56 -1.69
CA GLN A 141 14.40 11.37 -1.61
C GLN A 141 13.81 11.43 -0.19
N TYR A 142 14.12 10.44 0.64
CA TYR A 142 13.53 10.25 1.96
C TYR A 142 14.56 10.23 3.10
N GLY A 143 15.85 10.44 2.78
CA GLY A 143 16.92 10.44 3.78
C GLY A 143 17.45 9.05 4.15
N PHE A 144 17.14 8.02 3.35
CA PHE A 144 17.63 6.66 3.56
C PHE A 144 18.88 6.38 2.73
N SER A 145 19.76 5.51 3.25
CA SER A 145 20.83 4.91 2.46
C SER A 145 20.24 3.92 1.43
N ALA A 146 21.03 3.57 0.42
CA ALA A 146 20.64 2.55 -0.55
C ALA A 146 20.32 1.20 0.14
N ASP A 147 21.13 0.79 1.10
CA ASP A 147 20.94 -0.46 1.84
C ASP A 147 19.67 -0.44 2.70
N ALA A 148 19.43 0.64 3.44
CA ALA A 148 18.20 0.79 4.22
C ALA A 148 16.96 0.80 3.33
N THR A 149 17.06 1.46 2.16
CA THR A 149 15.97 1.50 1.17
C THR A 149 15.65 0.11 0.63
N LYS A 150 16.69 -0.64 0.23
CA LYS A 150 16.54 -2.01 -0.27
C LYS A 150 15.91 -2.92 0.78
N GLU A 151 16.33 -2.79 2.04
CA GLU A 151 15.79 -3.58 3.15
C GLU A 151 14.33 -3.24 3.46
N LEU A 152 13.96 -1.95 3.45
CA LEU A 152 12.56 -1.54 3.61
C LEU A 152 11.66 -2.07 2.48
N LEU A 153 12.14 -2.03 1.24
CA LEU A 153 11.42 -2.63 0.11
C LEU A 153 11.31 -4.15 0.25
N ARG A 154 12.36 -4.84 0.71
CA ARG A 154 12.30 -6.29 0.98
C ARG A 154 11.22 -6.64 2.00
N GLN A 155 11.13 -5.88 3.09
CA GLN A 155 10.09 -6.09 4.11
C GLN A 155 8.69 -5.85 3.52
N ALA A 156 8.52 -4.78 2.74
CA ALA A 156 7.25 -4.48 2.08
C ALA A 156 6.81 -5.61 1.12
N VAL A 157 7.71 -6.10 0.27
CA VAL A 157 7.42 -7.19 -0.67
C VAL A 157 7.12 -8.51 0.06
N THR A 158 7.83 -8.79 1.16
CA THR A 158 7.56 -9.98 1.99
C THR A 158 6.15 -9.95 2.58
N ILE A 159 5.75 -8.80 3.15
CA ILE A 159 4.40 -8.60 3.70
C ILE A 159 3.34 -8.62 2.59
N GLU A 160 3.63 -8.07 1.41
CA GLU A 160 2.73 -8.11 0.26
C GLU A 160 2.47 -9.53 -0.22
N LYS A 161 3.53 -10.34 -0.38
CA LYS A 161 3.40 -11.77 -0.74
C LYS A 161 2.54 -12.51 0.28
N TYR A 162 2.79 -12.29 1.57
CA TYR A 162 1.96 -12.85 2.63
C TYR A 162 0.51 -12.41 2.51
N ARG A 163 0.24 -11.10 2.40
CA ARG A 163 -1.10 -10.53 2.20
C ARG A 163 -1.82 -11.18 1.02
N ASN A 164 -1.18 -11.27 -0.13
CA ASN A 164 -1.76 -11.83 -1.35
C ASN A 164 -2.06 -13.33 -1.21
N SER A 165 -1.41 -14.03 -0.28
CA SER A 165 -1.68 -15.44 0.00
C SER A 165 -2.85 -15.67 0.97
N VAL A 166 -3.08 -14.73 1.90
CA VAL A 166 -4.07 -14.88 2.98
C VAL A 166 -5.37 -14.13 2.73
N VAL A 167 -5.34 -13.10 1.88
CA VAL A 167 -6.54 -12.40 1.42
C VAL A 167 -7.16 -13.20 0.28
N THR A 168 -8.32 -13.78 0.53
CA THR A 168 -9.06 -14.60 -0.44
C THR A 168 -9.92 -13.77 -1.38
N THR A 169 -10.27 -12.54 -1.00
CA THR A 169 -11.01 -11.59 -1.84
C THR A 169 -10.17 -11.18 -3.05
N LYS A 170 -10.58 -11.62 -4.24
CA LYS A 170 -9.93 -11.27 -5.51
C LYS A 170 -10.41 -9.92 -5.99
N VAL A 171 -9.57 -8.90 -5.86
CA VAL A 171 -9.83 -7.57 -6.41
C VAL A 171 -9.66 -7.61 -7.93
N PRO A 172 -10.65 -7.17 -8.73
CA PRO A 172 -10.49 -7.08 -10.17
C PRO A 172 -9.42 -6.05 -10.54
N GLU A 173 -8.96 -6.06 -11.79
CA GLU A 173 -8.08 -5.02 -12.28
C GLU A 173 -8.77 -3.65 -12.23
N LEU A 174 -7.99 -2.60 -11.96
CA LEU A 174 -8.50 -1.23 -11.99
C LEU A 174 -8.96 -0.92 -13.42
N PRO A 175 -10.26 -0.63 -13.67
CA PRO A 175 -10.72 -0.34 -15.01
C PRO A 175 -10.03 0.92 -15.56
N THR A 176 -9.74 0.89 -16.86
CA THR A 176 -9.20 2.04 -17.61
C THR A 176 -10.34 2.76 -18.31
N ALA A 177 -10.32 4.10 -18.32
CA ALA A 177 -11.37 4.86 -18.98
C ALA A 177 -11.35 4.61 -20.50
N PRO A 178 -12.51 4.51 -21.17
CA PRO A 178 -12.57 4.37 -22.62
C PRO A 178 -12.02 5.64 -23.30
N GLN A 179 -11.36 5.47 -24.44
CA GLN A 179 -10.82 6.58 -25.22
C GLN A 179 -11.95 7.45 -25.77
N ALA A 180 -11.87 8.76 -25.57
CA ALA A 180 -12.85 9.69 -26.10
C ALA A 180 -12.75 9.79 -27.64
N PRO A 181 -13.88 9.98 -28.34
CA PRO A 181 -13.89 10.22 -29.79
C PRO A 181 -13.06 11.46 -30.15
N SER A 182 -12.22 11.36 -31.19
CA SER A 182 -11.36 12.46 -31.64
C SER A 182 -12.12 13.67 -32.18
N ASP A 183 -13.33 13.45 -32.69
CA ASP A 183 -14.24 14.47 -33.20
C ASP A 183 -15.13 15.09 -32.09
N GLY A 184 -15.01 14.60 -30.85
CA GLY A 184 -15.83 15.02 -29.73
C GLY A 184 -17.29 14.57 -29.80
N ASN A 185 -17.67 13.77 -30.81
CA ASN A 185 -19.04 13.31 -30.99
C ASN A 185 -19.30 12.07 -30.12
N LYS A 186 -19.96 12.27 -28.98
CA LYS A 186 -20.27 11.21 -28.01
C LYS A 186 -21.33 10.22 -28.49
N GLU A 187 -22.08 10.58 -29.52
CA GLU A 187 -23.10 9.73 -30.16
C GLU A 187 -22.50 8.75 -31.16
N THR A 188 -21.24 8.94 -31.57
CA THR A 188 -20.55 8.00 -32.47
C THR A 188 -20.47 6.63 -31.80
N THR A 189 -21.04 5.63 -32.48
CA THR A 189 -20.97 4.24 -32.05
C THR A 189 -19.78 3.54 -32.67
N SER A 190 -19.17 2.60 -31.94
CA SER A 190 -18.07 1.79 -32.47
C SER A 190 -18.06 0.37 -31.90
N GLU A 191 -17.40 -0.53 -32.64
CA GLU A 191 -17.12 -1.89 -32.20
C GLU A 191 -16.16 -1.92 -30.99
N GLU A 192 -15.25 -0.94 -30.89
CA GLU A 192 -14.32 -0.83 -29.77
C GLU A 192 -15.05 -0.56 -28.46
N TYR A 193 -16.06 0.33 -28.47
CA TYR A 193 -16.88 0.59 -27.29
C TYR A 193 -17.75 -0.60 -26.92
N ALA A 194 -18.31 -1.32 -27.90
CA ALA A 194 -19.04 -2.55 -27.65
C ALA A 194 -18.16 -3.61 -26.96
N LYS A 195 -16.99 -3.90 -27.52
CA LYS A 195 -16.02 -4.84 -26.95
C LYS A 195 -15.57 -4.45 -25.55
N TYR A 196 -15.38 -3.15 -25.30
CA TYR A 196 -15.05 -2.63 -23.99
C TYR A 196 -16.16 -2.86 -22.96
N ILE A 197 -17.42 -2.59 -23.31
CA ILE A 197 -18.55 -2.84 -22.41
C ILE A 197 -18.69 -4.33 -22.12
N ILE A 198 -18.59 -5.17 -23.15
CA ILE A 198 -18.75 -6.63 -23.03
C ILE A 198 -17.65 -7.23 -22.16
N SER A 199 -16.40 -6.77 -22.29
CA SER A 199 -15.31 -7.26 -21.45
C SER A 199 -15.50 -6.92 -19.97
N LEU A 200 -16.07 -5.73 -19.68
CA LEU A 200 -16.40 -5.31 -18.32
C LEU A 200 -17.63 -6.05 -17.75
N ALA A 201 -18.67 -6.21 -18.56
CA ALA A 201 -19.90 -6.90 -18.17
C ALA A 201 -19.67 -8.40 -17.94
N GLY A 202 -18.72 -9.01 -18.67
CA GLY A 202 -18.39 -10.42 -18.56
C GLY A 202 -19.64 -11.29 -18.73
N ASN A 203 -19.96 -12.08 -17.70
CA ASN A 203 -21.10 -13.00 -17.72
C ASN A 203 -22.47 -12.31 -17.71
N GLU A 204 -22.55 -10.99 -17.46
CA GLU A 204 -23.80 -10.25 -17.58
C GLU A 204 -24.20 -10.06 -19.06
N TRP A 205 -23.28 -10.21 -20.02
CA TRP A 205 -23.55 -10.15 -21.45
C TRP A 205 -23.55 -11.55 -22.09
N ASP A 206 -24.58 -11.84 -22.88
CA ASP A 206 -24.69 -13.04 -23.70
C ASP A 206 -24.30 -12.70 -25.15
N ALA A 207 -23.03 -12.93 -25.48
CA ALA A 207 -22.50 -12.64 -26.81
C ALA A 207 -23.12 -13.52 -27.91
N GLU A 208 -23.62 -14.72 -27.60
CA GLU A 208 -24.27 -15.59 -28.58
C GLU A 208 -25.65 -15.07 -28.95
N LYS A 209 -26.39 -14.55 -27.96
CA LYS A 209 -27.72 -13.96 -28.16
C LYS A 209 -27.68 -12.47 -28.51
N ASN A 210 -26.50 -11.86 -28.50
CA ASN A 210 -26.30 -10.42 -28.73
C ASN A 210 -27.18 -9.57 -27.80
N THR A 211 -27.22 -9.93 -26.51
CA THR A 211 -28.09 -9.28 -25.52
C THR A 211 -27.60 -9.51 -24.09
N TRP A 212 -28.28 -8.91 -23.12
CA TRP A 212 -27.99 -9.12 -21.69
C TRP A 212 -28.43 -10.52 -21.25
N ALA A 213 -27.56 -11.21 -20.51
CA ALA A 213 -27.83 -12.55 -19.97
C ALA A 213 -28.89 -12.52 -18.85
N SER A 214 -29.02 -11.39 -18.15
CA SER A 214 -29.99 -11.15 -17.08
C SER A 214 -30.30 -9.65 -16.95
N THR A 215 -31.47 -9.33 -16.37
CA THR A 215 -31.88 -7.96 -16.03
C THR A 215 -31.51 -7.55 -14.60
N ASP A 216 -30.97 -8.45 -13.79
CA ASP A 216 -30.71 -8.19 -12.37
C ASP A 216 -29.31 -7.60 -12.12
N GLY A 217 -28.45 -7.67 -13.14
CA GLY A 217 -27.04 -7.29 -13.04
C GLY A 217 -26.80 -5.78 -12.99
N ALA A 218 -25.68 -5.38 -12.36
CA ALA A 218 -25.34 -3.98 -12.19
C ALA A 218 -25.07 -3.27 -13.53
N TYR A 219 -24.52 -4.00 -14.50
CA TYR A 219 -24.29 -3.46 -15.84
C TYR A 219 -25.62 -3.26 -16.56
N TYR A 220 -26.53 -4.24 -16.54
CA TYR A 220 -27.86 -4.06 -17.14
C TYR A 220 -28.59 -2.85 -16.55
N GLN A 221 -28.62 -2.72 -15.23
CA GLN A 221 -29.33 -1.62 -14.56
C GLN A 221 -28.78 -0.25 -14.94
N ALA A 222 -27.47 -0.14 -15.15
CA ALA A 222 -26.83 1.10 -15.58
C ALA A 222 -26.95 1.36 -17.09
N LEU A 223 -27.07 0.30 -17.89
CA LEU A 223 -26.91 0.36 -19.35
C LEU A 223 -28.21 0.12 -20.14
N ASN A 224 -29.33 -0.22 -19.48
CA ASN A 224 -30.59 -0.57 -20.15
C ASN A 224 -31.19 0.55 -21.03
N GLY A 225 -30.77 1.81 -20.83
CA GLY A 225 -31.17 2.94 -21.66
C GLY A 225 -30.33 3.13 -22.94
N TYR A 226 -29.27 2.36 -23.12
CA TYR A 226 -28.37 2.47 -24.27
C TYR A 226 -28.61 1.34 -25.28
N SER A 227 -28.46 1.66 -26.57
CA SER A 227 -28.40 0.68 -27.64
C SER A 227 -27.01 0.03 -27.66
N ILE A 228 -26.93 -1.24 -27.26
CA ILE A 228 -25.70 -2.02 -27.19
C ILE A 228 -25.88 -3.31 -27.98
N SER A 229 -24.88 -3.65 -28.77
CA SER A 229 -24.75 -4.90 -29.53
C SER A 229 -23.29 -5.36 -29.50
N ASN A 230 -23.02 -6.56 -30.02
CA ASN A 230 -21.67 -7.13 -30.10
C ASN A 230 -20.68 -6.27 -30.88
N ASP A 231 -21.17 -5.48 -31.84
CA ASP A 231 -20.38 -4.73 -32.81
C ASP A 231 -20.59 -3.22 -32.75
N SER A 232 -21.50 -2.72 -31.92
CA SER A 232 -21.80 -1.30 -31.83
C SER A 232 -22.33 -0.88 -30.46
N ALA A 233 -21.66 0.12 -29.88
CA ALA A 233 -22.12 0.85 -28.71
C ALA A 233 -21.58 2.30 -28.74
N SER A 234 -22.25 3.23 -28.05
CA SER A 234 -21.78 4.62 -27.94
C SER A 234 -20.67 4.79 -26.91
N TYR A 235 -19.92 5.89 -27.03
CA TYR A 235 -18.95 6.29 -26.01
C TYR A 235 -19.61 6.51 -24.64
N GLU A 236 -20.83 7.05 -24.61
CA GLU A 236 -21.55 7.27 -23.35
C GLU A 236 -21.92 5.95 -22.65
N ALA A 237 -22.30 4.92 -23.41
CA ALA A 237 -22.52 3.59 -22.88
C ALA A 237 -21.21 3.00 -22.31
N ALA A 238 -20.08 3.18 -23.01
CA ALA A 238 -18.78 2.74 -22.51
C ALA A 238 -18.37 3.47 -21.22
N LEU A 239 -18.63 4.77 -21.11
CA LEU A 239 -18.42 5.53 -19.87
C LEU A 239 -19.32 5.06 -18.73
N ALA A 240 -20.58 4.75 -19.01
CA ALA A 240 -21.49 4.20 -18.00
C ALA A 240 -20.97 2.84 -17.49
N ALA A 241 -20.54 1.95 -18.38
CA ALA A 241 -19.93 0.67 -18.00
C ALA A 241 -18.63 0.84 -17.19
N TYR A 242 -17.79 1.81 -17.57
CA TYR A 242 -16.58 2.17 -16.81
C TYR A 242 -16.91 2.58 -15.36
N ASN A 243 -17.97 3.38 -15.17
CA ASN A 243 -18.39 3.81 -13.84
C ASN A 243 -18.87 2.64 -12.97
N VAL A 244 -19.63 1.69 -13.56
CA VAL A 244 -20.03 0.45 -12.87
C VAL A 244 -18.79 -0.35 -12.47
N ALA A 245 -17.86 -0.57 -13.39
CA ALA A 245 -16.61 -1.27 -13.12
C ALA A 245 -15.82 -0.60 -11.98
N GLY A 246 -15.74 0.74 -11.99
CA GLY A 246 -15.07 1.52 -10.95
C GLY A 246 -15.75 1.39 -9.59
N GLY A 247 -17.08 1.33 -9.56
CA GLY A 247 -17.86 1.06 -8.34
C GLY A 247 -17.59 -0.33 -7.78
N ASN A 248 -17.67 -1.35 -8.65
CA ASN A 248 -17.40 -2.75 -8.29
C ASN A 248 -15.97 -2.93 -7.77
N TYR A 249 -14.97 -2.37 -8.45
CA TYR A 249 -13.58 -2.37 -8.00
C TYR A 249 -13.45 -1.80 -6.59
N LYS A 250 -14.01 -0.61 -6.32
CA LYS A 250 -13.94 0.04 -5.00
C LYS A 250 -14.57 -0.81 -3.91
N GLN A 251 -15.72 -1.42 -4.19
CA GLN A 251 -16.41 -2.28 -3.24
C GLN A 251 -15.57 -3.52 -2.89
N VAL A 252 -15.06 -4.23 -3.89
CA VAL A 252 -14.25 -5.44 -3.68
C VAL A 252 -12.90 -5.09 -3.04
N ALA A 253 -12.27 -3.98 -3.43
CA ALA A 253 -11.05 -3.50 -2.79
C ALA A 253 -11.27 -3.17 -1.30
N THR A 254 -12.43 -2.60 -0.96
CA THR A 254 -12.81 -2.34 0.45
C THR A 254 -12.99 -3.63 1.23
N GLN A 255 -13.60 -4.65 0.63
CA GLN A 255 -13.73 -5.98 1.24
C GLN A 255 -12.37 -6.64 1.47
N ALA A 256 -11.48 -6.64 0.46
CA ALA A 256 -10.12 -7.15 0.59
C ALA A 256 -9.32 -6.40 1.67
N ALA A 257 -9.51 -5.09 1.80
CA ALA A 257 -8.90 -4.30 2.87
C ALA A 257 -9.47 -4.64 4.25
N ALA A 258 -10.77 -4.96 4.35
CA ALA A 258 -11.39 -5.43 5.59
C ALA A 258 -10.90 -6.82 5.99
N GLU A 259 -10.80 -7.76 5.06
CA GLU A 259 -10.24 -9.09 5.29
C GLU A 259 -8.78 -9.00 5.78
N TRP A 260 -7.95 -8.19 5.10
CA TRP A 260 -6.58 -7.96 5.54
C TRP A 260 -6.53 -7.35 6.95
N ARG A 261 -7.45 -6.43 7.29
CA ARG A 261 -7.56 -5.84 8.63
C ARG A 261 -7.79 -6.91 9.69
N GLU A 262 -8.73 -7.81 9.45
CA GLU A 262 -9.05 -8.88 10.40
C GLU A 262 -7.87 -9.83 10.61
N ILE A 263 -7.15 -10.16 9.54
CA ILE A 263 -5.95 -11.01 9.60
C ILE A 263 -4.86 -10.31 10.41
N VAL A 264 -4.56 -9.05 10.12
CA VAL A 264 -3.59 -8.25 10.87
C VAL A 264 -4.00 -8.20 12.35
N ASN A 265 -5.26 -7.95 12.67
CA ASN A 265 -5.71 -7.90 14.07
C ASN A 265 -5.46 -9.23 14.80
N LYS A 266 -5.78 -10.37 14.18
CA LYS A 266 -5.49 -11.70 14.76
C LYS A 266 -4.00 -11.95 14.98
N VAL A 267 -3.14 -11.39 14.13
CA VAL A 267 -1.68 -11.44 14.32
C VAL A 267 -1.26 -10.57 15.49
N LEU A 268 -1.80 -9.34 15.57
CA LEU A 268 -1.49 -8.40 16.64
C LEU A 268 -2.02 -8.84 18.02
N ASP A 269 -3.13 -9.59 18.07
CA ASP A 269 -3.65 -10.15 19.33
C ASP A 269 -2.71 -11.18 19.96
N LYS A 270 -1.80 -11.77 19.18
CA LYS A 270 -0.73 -12.67 19.67
C LYS A 270 0.53 -11.92 20.11
N ALA A 271 0.52 -10.60 19.99
CA ALA A 271 1.67 -9.75 20.26
C ALA A 271 1.37 -8.72 21.34
N SER A 272 2.43 -8.27 22.02
CA SER A 272 2.37 -7.13 22.93
C SER A 272 3.50 -6.17 22.61
N VAL A 273 3.25 -4.88 22.87
CA VAL A 273 4.26 -3.83 22.70
C VAL A 273 4.45 -3.11 24.02
N THR A 274 5.70 -2.82 24.33
CA THR A 274 6.08 -1.98 25.45
C THR A 274 6.83 -0.80 24.84
N ALA A 275 6.28 0.40 24.91
CA ALA A 275 6.99 1.59 24.46
C ALA A 275 7.46 2.38 25.68
N TYR A 276 8.75 2.69 25.72
CA TYR A 276 9.30 3.46 26.83
C TYR A 276 9.00 4.94 26.60
N SER A 277 8.36 5.55 27.59
CA SER A 277 7.91 6.93 27.47
C SER A 277 9.07 7.89 27.72
N MET A 278 8.96 9.09 27.13
CA MET A 278 9.91 10.19 27.34
C MET A 278 9.67 10.92 28.68
N ALA A 279 8.70 10.50 29.50
CA ALA A 279 8.32 11.21 30.71
C ALA A 279 9.16 10.76 31.94
N LEU A 280 9.64 11.78 32.66
CA LEU A 280 9.95 11.78 34.09
C LEU A 280 8.65 11.84 34.90
#